data_AF-A0A535DYZ6-F1
#
_entry.id   AF-A0A535DYZ6-F1
#
_cell.length_a   1.000
_cell.length_b   1.000
_cell.length_c   1.000
_cell.angle_alpha   90.00
_cell.angle_beta   90.00
_cell.angle_gamma   90.00
#
_symmetry.space_group_name_H-M   'P 1'
#
loop_
_entity.id
_entity.type
_entity.pdbx_description
1 polymer ?
#
loop_
_entity_poly.entity_id
_entity_poly.type
_entity_poly.pdbx_seq_one_letter_code
_entity_poly.pdbx_strand_id
1 'polypeptide(L)'
;VDREWANYYRAHGDSESELNYTELSVKAQPKFPERQLDLIRFDYGNQRPDNASALTDKLLAASGKSYRIVVAAADAALIGGDLNRAPSLYSAAAGIQPGGAEAALGMAEIDVALQRDYNAAHDLLLSTLKRDPTSSGVYEYLRYLDLLVLKRDPATELDAVAPQRPAALAADRKAALDVANAARSASGLPALGEDPALDEAAQAHAYYYLFNVSQSQVGGTGITMEDASLPGATGARAIDRARHFGFTGARGTELADHALTAGAGAQTFVDSVYHRLPVVDRETVAAGFGEARVGSIVISVLDVGAGPAAAGDPTVYPGDGQTGVPAAFTDNEVPDPLPSGSIPPVGYPISLQVGGAQQLKVTTARLLAPDGKEVPTLTFDPGNQVSQNQWAMVAKLPLQAGGRYTVDVTGTVDGTGFTKRWSFTVAGA
;
A
#
# COMPACT_ATOMS: atom_id res chain seq x y z
N VAL A 1 20.95 5.74 17.03
CA VAL A 1 21.47 6.60 15.95
C VAL A 1 21.81 5.76 14.74
N ASP A 2 22.68 4.75 14.84
CA ASP A 2 23.09 3.94 13.68
C ASP A 2 21.94 3.27 12.94
N ARG A 3 20.94 2.70 13.64
CA ARG A 3 19.73 2.16 12.98
C ARG A 3 18.95 3.21 12.18
N GLU A 4 18.90 4.45 12.64
CA GLU A 4 18.17 5.49 11.91
C GLU A 4 18.92 5.89 10.63
N TRP A 5 20.26 5.87 10.67
CA TRP A 5 21.06 5.98 9.45
C TRP A 5 20.86 4.78 8.52
N ALA A 6 20.82 3.55 9.04
CA ALA A 6 20.52 2.38 8.22
C ALA A 6 19.15 2.51 7.53
N ASN A 7 18.11 2.94 8.26
CA ASN A 7 16.79 3.21 7.70
C ASN A 7 16.83 4.29 6.62
N TYR A 8 17.57 5.38 6.87
CA TYR A 8 17.76 6.45 5.90
C TYR A 8 18.39 5.92 4.61
N TYR A 9 19.49 5.18 4.69
CA TYR A 9 20.17 4.66 3.50
C TYR A 9 19.35 3.60 2.75
N ARG A 10 18.62 2.74 3.47
CA ARG A 10 17.63 1.82 2.87
C ARG A 10 16.61 2.59 2.02
N ALA A 11 16.03 3.66 2.57
CA ALA A 11 15.05 4.47 1.88
C ALA A 11 15.61 5.20 0.63
N HIS A 12 16.93 5.34 0.53
CA HIS A 12 17.62 5.94 -0.62
C HIS A 12 18.30 4.91 -1.53
N GLY A 13 18.09 3.61 -1.31
CA GLY A 13 18.69 2.53 -2.12
C GLY A 13 20.20 2.38 -1.98
N ASP A 14 20.83 2.98 -0.96
CA ASP A 14 22.26 2.86 -0.70
C ASP A 14 22.54 1.62 0.18
N SER A 15 22.62 0.46 -0.48
CA SER A 15 22.81 -0.83 0.19
C SER A 15 24.13 -0.96 0.96
N GLU A 16 25.20 -0.30 0.52
CA GLU A 16 26.50 -0.35 1.20
C GLU A 16 26.44 0.43 2.51
N SER A 17 25.92 1.65 2.48
CA SER A 17 25.73 2.44 3.69
C SER A 17 24.69 1.79 4.62
N GLU A 18 23.61 1.23 4.08
CA GLU A 18 22.64 0.46 4.87
C GLU A 18 23.33 -0.67 5.64
N LEU A 19 24.15 -1.50 4.97
CA LEU A 19 24.88 -2.59 5.61
C LEU A 19 25.76 -2.07 6.74
N ASN A 20 26.61 -1.09 6.44
CA ASN A 20 27.57 -0.53 7.39
C ASN A 20 26.87 -0.04 8.67
N TYR A 21 25.79 0.73 8.53
CA TYR A 21 25.06 1.24 9.68
C TYR A 21 24.22 0.17 10.40
N THR A 22 23.76 -0.86 9.69
CA THR A 22 23.10 -2.02 10.30
C THR A 22 24.07 -2.80 11.18
N GLU A 23 25.28 -3.08 10.70
CA GLU A 23 26.35 -3.75 11.47
C GLU A 23 26.80 -2.90 12.68
N LEU A 24 26.93 -1.59 12.51
CA LEU A 24 27.21 -0.68 13.63
C LEU A 24 26.11 -0.73 14.69
N SER A 25 24.83 -0.75 14.30
CA SER A 25 23.73 -0.88 15.24
C SER A 25 23.75 -2.22 15.98
N VAL A 26 24.14 -3.31 15.32
CA VAL A 26 24.33 -4.62 15.96
C VAL A 26 25.47 -4.56 16.98
N LYS A 27 26.62 -3.98 16.62
CA LYS A 27 27.77 -3.83 17.50
C LYS A 27 27.46 -2.97 18.73
N ALA A 28 26.64 -1.92 18.56
CA ALA A 28 26.22 -1.05 19.65
C ALA A 28 25.26 -1.76 20.63
N GLN A 29 24.45 -2.71 20.15
CA GLN A 29 23.44 -3.40 20.95
C GLN A 29 23.44 -4.92 20.69
N PRO A 30 24.54 -5.63 21.00
CA PRO A 30 24.74 -7.02 20.55
C PRO A 30 23.76 -8.02 21.17
N LYS A 31 23.17 -7.67 22.32
CA LYS A 31 22.18 -8.50 23.03
C LYS A 31 20.73 -8.18 22.65
N PHE A 32 20.50 -7.18 21.80
CA PHE A 32 19.14 -6.76 21.44
C PHE A 32 18.68 -7.50 20.18
N PRO A 33 17.73 -8.46 20.29
CA PRO A 33 17.34 -9.36 19.20
C PRO A 33 16.95 -8.65 17.91
N GLU A 34 16.27 -7.51 18.02
CA GLU A 34 15.77 -6.72 16.91
C GLU A 34 16.90 -6.21 16.00
N ARG A 35 18.10 -5.94 16.55
CA ARG A 35 19.24 -5.51 15.73
C ARG A 35 19.82 -6.66 14.91
N GLN A 36 19.81 -7.86 15.48
CA GLN A 36 20.20 -9.05 14.75
C GLN A 36 19.20 -9.36 13.64
N LEU A 37 17.89 -9.20 13.91
CA LEU A 37 16.84 -9.38 12.92
C LEU A 37 16.96 -8.38 11.76
N ASP A 38 17.32 -7.12 12.02
CA ASP A 38 17.56 -6.13 10.96
C ASP A 38 18.70 -6.58 10.01
N LEU A 39 19.80 -7.14 10.55
CA LEU A 39 20.89 -7.69 9.73
C LEU A 39 20.50 -8.98 8.99
N ILE A 40 19.74 -9.87 9.63
CA ILE A 40 19.22 -11.10 9.00
C ILE A 40 18.33 -10.74 7.80
N ARG A 41 17.44 -9.76 7.96
CA ARG A 41 16.57 -9.27 6.87
C ARG A 41 17.39 -8.62 5.76
N PHE A 42 18.42 -7.85 6.11
CA PHE A 42 19.34 -7.28 5.13
C PHE A 42 20.01 -8.39 4.29
N ASP A 43 20.50 -9.46 4.91
CA ASP A 43 21.12 -10.57 4.20
C ASP A 43 20.12 -11.30 3.28
N TYR A 44 18.91 -11.58 3.75
CA TYR A 44 17.87 -12.16 2.92
C TYR A 44 17.50 -11.26 1.73
N GLY A 45 17.30 -9.95 1.95
CA GLY A 45 17.01 -8.98 0.90
C GLY A 45 18.14 -8.82 -0.14
N ASN A 46 19.38 -9.13 0.25
CA ASN A 46 20.55 -9.11 -0.62
C ASN A 46 20.97 -10.52 -1.11
N GLN A 47 20.05 -11.49 -1.11
CA GLN A 47 20.28 -12.85 -1.63
C GLN A 47 21.46 -13.58 -0.98
N ARG A 48 21.64 -13.41 0.33
CA ARG A 48 22.65 -14.11 1.17
C ARG A 48 22.00 -15.03 2.21
N PRO A 49 21.20 -16.03 1.80
CA PRO A 49 20.41 -16.86 2.71
C PRO A 49 21.27 -17.71 3.67
N ASP A 50 22.46 -18.13 3.27
CA ASP A 50 23.37 -18.89 4.14
C ASP A 50 23.87 -18.04 5.32
N ASN A 51 24.20 -16.76 5.06
CA ASN A 51 24.63 -15.84 6.11
C ASN A 51 23.45 -15.51 7.04
N ALA A 52 22.29 -15.22 6.46
CA ALA A 52 21.06 -14.97 7.20
C ALA A 52 20.72 -16.15 8.12
N SER A 53 20.80 -17.39 7.62
CA SER A 53 20.57 -18.61 8.40
C SER A 53 21.57 -18.77 9.55
N ALA A 54 22.86 -18.54 9.31
CA ALA A 54 23.87 -18.60 10.35
C ALA A 54 23.68 -17.52 11.44
N LEU A 55 23.25 -16.31 11.06
CA LEU A 55 22.88 -15.25 12.00
C LEU A 55 21.62 -15.61 12.79
N THR A 56 20.61 -16.20 12.15
CA THR A 56 19.41 -16.70 12.83
C THR A 56 19.77 -17.75 13.88
N ASP A 57 20.63 -18.72 13.59
CA ASP A 57 21.06 -19.72 14.58
C ASP A 57 21.74 -19.09 15.79
N LYS A 58 22.63 -18.10 15.57
CA LYS A 58 23.27 -17.33 16.64
C LYS A 58 22.25 -16.57 17.48
N LEU A 59 21.29 -15.89 16.83
CA LEU A 59 20.23 -15.14 17.49
C LEU A 59 19.37 -16.05 18.37
N LEU A 60 18.93 -17.20 17.84
CA LEU A 60 18.07 -18.14 18.56
C LEU A 60 18.79 -18.79 19.74
N ALA A 61 20.08 -19.08 19.60
CA ALA A 61 20.91 -19.57 20.70
C ALA A 61 21.06 -18.52 21.82
N ALA A 62 21.19 -17.23 21.48
CA ALA A 62 21.37 -16.15 22.45
C ALA A 62 20.07 -15.68 23.13
N SER A 63 18.92 -15.77 22.44
CA SER A 63 17.64 -15.23 22.90
C SER A 63 16.76 -16.22 23.67
N GLY A 64 17.22 -17.46 23.87
CA GLY A 64 16.46 -18.50 24.57
C GLY A 64 15.27 -19.03 23.77
N LYS A 65 15.22 -18.81 22.45
CA LYS A 65 14.16 -19.26 21.54
C LYS A 65 12.74 -18.84 21.99
N SER A 66 12.55 -17.57 22.34
CA SER A 66 11.18 -17.08 22.61
C SER A 66 10.31 -17.17 21.35
N TYR A 67 9.02 -17.47 21.52
CA TYR A 67 8.06 -17.59 20.42
C TYR A 67 8.15 -16.41 19.44
N ARG A 68 8.14 -15.17 19.95
CA ARG A 68 8.22 -13.95 19.15
C ARG A 68 9.48 -13.86 18.29
N ILE A 69 10.64 -14.25 18.82
CA ILE A 69 11.90 -14.18 18.06
C ILE A 69 11.97 -15.29 17.01
N VAL A 70 11.46 -16.49 17.32
CA VAL A 70 11.39 -17.59 16.34
C VAL A 70 10.45 -17.23 15.19
N VAL A 71 9.27 -16.66 15.48
CA VAL A 71 8.34 -16.15 14.46
C VAL A 71 8.98 -15.05 13.64
N ALA A 72 9.60 -14.03 14.26
CA ALA A 72 10.22 -12.95 13.51
C ALA A 72 11.37 -13.42 12.60
N ALA A 73 12.10 -14.47 12.99
CA ALA A 73 13.10 -15.12 12.15
C ALA A 73 12.47 -15.94 11.02
N ALA A 74 11.33 -16.59 11.29
CA ALA A 74 10.55 -17.32 10.28
C ALA A 74 10.00 -16.36 9.21
N ASP A 75 9.43 -15.22 9.63
CA ASP A 75 8.95 -14.17 8.74
C ASP A 75 10.08 -13.64 7.84
N ALA A 76 11.27 -13.42 8.41
CA ALA A 76 12.44 -12.96 7.66
C ALA A 76 12.88 -14.00 6.60
N ALA A 77 12.88 -15.28 6.97
CA ALA A 77 13.19 -16.37 6.05
C ALA A 77 12.15 -16.52 4.94
N LEU A 78 10.85 -16.36 5.27
CA LEU A 78 9.76 -16.43 4.31
C LEU A 78 9.89 -15.34 3.24
N ILE A 79 10.07 -14.09 3.67
CA ILE A 79 10.26 -12.95 2.75
C ILE A 79 11.56 -13.07 1.95
N GLY A 80 12.60 -13.64 2.57
CA GLY A 80 13.86 -13.96 1.90
C GLY A 80 13.78 -15.10 0.88
N GLY A 81 12.63 -15.77 0.74
CA GLY A 81 12.45 -16.91 -0.16
C GLY A 81 13.14 -18.19 0.31
N ASP A 82 13.52 -18.29 1.58
CA ASP A 82 14.15 -19.49 2.15
C ASP A 82 13.09 -20.51 2.59
N LEU A 83 12.60 -21.22 1.58
CA LEU A 83 11.46 -22.14 1.70
C LEU A 83 11.77 -23.41 2.49
N ASN A 84 13.05 -23.67 2.82
CA ASN A 84 13.42 -24.76 3.72
C ASN A 84 13.45 -24.26 5.16
N ARG A 85 13.98 -23.06 5.38
CA ARG A 85 14.17 -22.52 6.72
C ARG A 85 12.86 -22.00 7.31
N ALA A 86 12.04 -21.30 6.55
CA ALA A 86 10.81 -20.70 7.05
C ALA A 86 9.83 -21.73 7.66
N PRO A 87 9.46 -22.85 6.98
CA PRO A 87 8.59 -23.86 7.59
C PRO A 87 9.19 -24.49 8.86
N SER A 88 10.50 -24.70 8.88
CA SER A 88 11.18 -25.27 10.05
C SER A 88 11.08 -24.36 11.28
N LEU A 89 11.17 -23.05 11.07
CA LEU A 89 11.08 -22.04 12.13
C LEU A 89 9.63 -21.87 12.60
N TYR A 90 8.64 -21.82 11.71
CA TYR A 90 7.23 -21.81 12.11
C TYR A 90 6.83 -23.07 12.88
N SER A 91 7.32 -24.24 12.47
CA SER A 91 7.13 -25.50 13.21
C SER A 91 7.76 -25.44 14.59
N ALA A 92 8.97 -24.87 14.71
CA ALA A 92 9.62 -24.66 16.01
C ALA A 92 8.84 -23.68 16.90
N ALA A 93 8.29 -22.61 16.33
CA ALA A 93 7.44 -21.65 17.03
C ALA A 93 6.15 -22.32 17.54
N ALA A 94 5.50 -23.14 16.72
CA ALA A 94 4.33 -23.93 17.12
C ALA A 94 4.65 -24.93 18.25
N GLY A 95 5.88 -25.48 18.29
CA GLY A 95 6.35 -26.30 19.40
C GLY A 95 6.53 -25.54 20.73
N ILE A 96 6.84 -24.23 20.65
CA ILE A 96 6.96 -23.35 21.82
C ILE A 96 5.59 -22.89 22.31
N GLN A 97 4.72 -22.49 21.39
CA GLN A 97 3.36 -22.02 21.67
C GLN A 97 2.36 -22.71 20.73
N PRO A 98 1.83 -23.88 21.13
CA PRO A 98 0.85 -24.60 20.32
C PRO A 98 -0.42 -23.77 20.10
N GLY A 99 -0.75 -23.46 18.85
CA GLY A 99 -1.86 -22.56 18.50
C GLY A 99 -1.48 -21.07 18.49
N GLY A 100 -0.19 -20.74 18.46
CA GLY A 100 0.27 -19.38 18.18
C GLY A 100 -0.17 -18.91 16.79
N ALA A 101 -0.96 -17.84 16.75
CA ALA A 101 -1.60 -17.35 15.53
C ALA A 101 -0.60 -16.96 14.43
N GLU A 102 0.48 -16.25 14.78
CA GLU A 102 1.46 -15.78 13.81
C GLU A 102 2.22 -16.95 13.15
N ALA A 103 2.57 -17.98 13.94
CA ALA A 103 3.20 -19.17 13.37
C ALA A 103 2.25 -19.97 12.48
N ALA A 104 0.97 -20.04 12.85
CA ALA A 104 -0.06 -20.70 12.04
C ALA A 104 -0.31 -19.97 10.72
N LEU A 105 -0.44 -18.64 10.75
CA LEU A 105 -0.59 -17.80 9.56
C LEU A 105 0.61 -17.92 8.62
N GLY A 106 1.83 -17.87 9.16
CA GLY A 106 3.05 -18.01 8.37
C GLY A 106 3.18 -19.38 7.69
N MET A 107 2.79 -20.47 8.37
CA MET A 107 2.75 -21.80 7.76
C MET A 107 1.62 -21.93 6.74
N ALA A 108 0.42 -21.44 7.06
CA ALA A 108 -0.71 -21.45 6.12
C ALA A 108 -0.39 -20.68 4.83
N GLU A 109 0.31 -19.56 4.94
CA GLU A 109 0.76 -18.80 3.77
C GLU A 109 1.73 -19.60 2.88
N ILE A 110 2.64 -20.38 3.48
CA ILE A 110 3.49 -21.29 2.73
C ILE A 110 2.66 -22.35 2.01
N ASP A 111 1.73 -22.98 2.74
CA ASP A 111 0.85 -24.01 2.20
C ASP A 111 0.01 -23.46 1.03
N VAL A 112 -0.56 -22.25 1.15
CA VAL A 112 -1.42 -21.64 0.13
C VAL A 112 -0.63 -21.04 -1.03
N ALA A 113 0.35 -20.17 -0.76
CA ALA A 113 1.01 -19.37 -1.77
C ALA A 113 2.10 -20.16 -2.52
N LEU A 114 2.71 -21.16 -1.88
CA LEU A 114 3.84 -21.90 -2.47
C LEU A 114 3.47 -23.35 -2.80
N GLN A 115 2.85 -24.06 -1.86
CA GLN A 115 2.59 -25.51 -2.02
C GLN A 115 1.24 -25.82 -2.68
N ARG A 116 0.31 -24.86 -2.66
CA ARG A 116 -1.09 -25.01 -3.06
C ARG A 116 -1.82 -26.11 -2.26
N ASP A 117 -1.41 -26.36 -1.02
CA ASP A 117 -2.09 -27.28 -0.09
C ASP A 117 -3.13 -26.52 0.75
N TYR A 118 -4.23 -26.17 0.10
CA TYR A 118 -5.29 -25.36 0.72
C TYR A 118 -5.99 -26.07 1.89
N ASN A 119 -6.04 -27.41 1.87
CA ASN A 119 -6.68 -28.16 2.95
C ASN A 119 -5.79 -28.21 4.19
N ALA A 120 -4.46 -28.36 4.04
CA ALA A 120 -3.54 -28.28 5.18
C ALA A 120 -3.61 -26.90 5.85
N ALA A 121 -3.59 -25.83 5.06
CA ALA A 121 -3.77 -24.47 5.55
C ALA A 121 -5.10 -24.28 6.30
N HIS A 122 -6.20 -24.73 5.69
CA HIS A 122 -7.53 -24.68 6.30
C HIS A 122 -7.57 -25.39 7.66
N ASP A 123 -7.12 -26.64 7.72
CA ASP A 123 -7.19 -27.45 8.94
C ASP A 123 -6.31 -26.87 10.06
N LEU A 124 -5.13 -26.35 9.69
CA LEU A 124 -4.24 -25.64 10.62
C LEU A 124 -4.92 -24.40 11.19
N LEU A 125 -5.45 -23.51 10.34
CA LEU A 125 -6.07 -22.25 10.76
C LEU A 125 -7.34 -22.50 11.57
N LEU A 126 -8.19 -23.46 11.15
CA LEU A 126 -9.40 -23.81 11.89
C LEU A 126 -9.06 -24.37 13.28
N SER A 127 -8.06 -25.25 13.38
CA SER A 127 -7.61 -25.78 14.67
C SER A 127 -7.03 -24.69 15.58
N THR A 128 -6.37 -23.68 14.98
CA THR A 128 -5.81 -22.52 15.69
C THR A 128 -6.93 -21.61 16.19
N LEU A 129 -7.90 -21.27 15.34
CA LEU A 129 -9.04 -20.42 15.71
C LEU A 129 -9.92 -21.07 16.79
N LYS A 130 -10.10 -22.39 16.77
CA LYS A 130 -10.81 -23.11 17.84
C LYS A 130 -10.13 -22.99 19.21
N ARG A 131 -8.82 -22.77 19.25
CA ARG A 131 -8.05 -22.55 20.50
C ARG A 131 -8.08 -21.10 20.94
N ASP A 132 -8.06 -20.17 19.99
CA ASP A 132 -8.15 -18.74 20.24
C ASP A 132 -9.15 -18.07 19.27
N PRO A 133 -10.46 -18.06 19.62
CA PRO A 133 -11.50 -17.43 18.80
C PRO A 133 -11.38 -15.90 18.67
N THR A 134 -10.44 -15.28 19.40
CA THR A 134 -10.17 -13.84 19.32
C THR A 134 -9.13 -13.50 18.25
N SER A 135 -8.51 -14.52 17.64
CA SER A 135 -7.49 -14.33 16.61
C SER A 135 -8.10 -13.87 15.29
N SER A 136 -8.21 -12.55 15.12
CA SER A 136 -8.82 -11.94 13.94
C SER A 136 -8.07 -12.23 12.64
N GLY A 137 -6.74 -12.26 12.67
CA GLY A 137 -5.94 -12.58 11.48
C GLY A 137 -6.19 -14.00 10.98
N VAL A 138 -6.28 -14.97 11.90
CA VAL A 138 -6.61 -16.36 11.58
C VAL A 138 -8.03 -16.47 11.03
N TYR A 139 -8.99 -15.77 11.65
CA TYR A 139 -10.38 -15.73 11.17
C TYR A 139 -10.48 -15.19 9.74
N GLU A 140 -9.91 -14.01 9.46
CA GLU A 140 -10.01 -13.39 8.15
C GLU A 140 -9.31 -14.25 7.07
N TYR A 141 -8.11 -14.77 7.35
CA TYR A 141 -7.41 -15.65 6.41
C TYR A 141 -8.25 -16.89 6.08
N LEU A 142 -8.77 -17.57 7.10
CA LEU A 142 -9.59 -18.75 6.91
C LEU A 142 -10.89 -18.44 6.16
N ARG A 143 -11.56 -17.33 6.49
CA ARG A 143 -12.77 -16.86 5.81
C ARG A 143 -12.54 -16.70 4.31
N TYR A 144 -11.47 -16.02 3.91
CA TYR A 144 -11.19 -15.78 2.49
C TYR A 144 -10.61 -17.01 1.79
N LEU A 145 -9.88 -17.87 2.50
CA LEU A 145 -9.47 -19.16 1.96
C LEU A 145 -10.70 -20.02 1.61
N ASP A 146 -11.68 -20.09 2.52
CA ASP A 146 -12.93 -20.81 2.30
C ASP A 146 -13.75 -20.21 1.16
N LEU A 147 -13.99 -18.89 1.21
CA LEU A 147 -14.82 -18.18 0.25
C LEU A 147 -14.21 -18.19 -1.15
N LEU A 148 -12.93 -17.83 -1.27
CA LEU A 148 -12.31 -17.52 -2.55
C LEU A 148 -11.63 -18.73 -3.19
N VAL A 149 -11.06 -19.63 -2.40
CA VAL A 149 -10.25 -20.76 -2.93
C VAL A 149 -11.01 -22.08 -2.82
N LEU A 150 -11.46 -22.46 -1.63
CA LEU A 150 -12.16 -23.72 -1.40
C LEU A 150 -13.62 -23.70 -1.88
N LYS A 151 -14.15 -22.51 -2.15
CA LYS A 151 -15.54 -22.26 -2.58
C LYS A 151 -16.57 -22.87 -1.62
N ARG A 152 -16.30 -22.73 -0.33
CA ARG A 152 -17.18 -23.15 0.78
C ARG A 152 -17.83 -21.92 1.41
N ASP A 153 -19.00 -22.09 2.01
CA ASP A 153 -19.61 -21.04 2.82
C ASP A 153 -18.88 -20.95 4.17
N PRO A 154 -18.13 -19.87 4.45
CA PRO A 154 -17.36 -19.75 5.70
C PRO A 154 -18.25 -19.80 6.94
N ALA A 155 -19.52 -19.36 6.84
CA ALA A 155 -20.45 -19.36 7.97
C ALA A 155 -20.69 -20.78 8.53
N THR A 156 -20.63 -21.80 7.66
CA THR A 156 -20.92 -23.19 8.05
C THR A 156 -20.00 -23.69 9.17
N GLU A 157 -18.72 -23.34 9.13
CA GLU A 157 -17.73 -23.78 10.13
C GLU A 157 -17.38 -22.66 11.14
N LEU A 158 -17.33 -21.41 10.69
CA LEU A 158 -16.89 -20.29 11.53
C LEU A 158 -17.97 -19.84 12.52
N ASP A 159 -19.26 -19.96 12.20
CA ASP A 159 -20.33 -19.56 13.14
C ASP A 159 -20.29 -20.38 14.43
N ALA A 160 -19.93 -21.67 14.32
CA ALA A 160 -19.77 -22.55 15.48
C ALA A 160 -18.60 -22.16 16.39
N VAL A 161 -17.60 -21.44 15.86
CA VAL A 161 -16.43 -20.94 16.61
C VAL A 161 -16.73 -19.60 17.29
N ALA A 162 -17.79 -18.89 16.85
CA ALA A 162 -18.19 -17.56 17.32
C ALA A 162 -17.01 -16.56 17.39
N PRO A 163 -16.32 -16.31 16.26
CA PRO A 163 -15.12 -15.48 16.23
C PRO A 163 -15.45 -14.03 16.57
N GLN A 164 -14.54 -13.38 17.30
CA GLN A 164 -14.62 -11.95 17.54
C GLN A 164 -14.06 -11.22 16.31
N ARG A 165 -14.94 -10.59 15.52
CA ARG A 165 -14.49 -9.77 14.37
C ARG A 165 -13.59 -8.63 14.86
N PRO A 166 -12.48 -8.35 14.18
CA PRO A 166 -11.56 -7.30 14.62
C PRO A 166 -12.23 -5.92 14.61
N ALA A 167 -12.21 -5.24 15.76
CA ALA A 167 -12.44 -3.80 15.81
C ALA A 167 -11.37 -3.00 15.03
N ALA A 168 -10.21 -3.63 14.79
CA ALA A 168 -9.09 -3.04 14.04
C ALA A 168 -9.47 -2.74 12.59
N LEU A 169 -10.07 -3.68 11.85
CA LEU A 169 -10.40 -3.46 10.42
C LEU A 169 -11.35 -2.27 10.22
N ALA A 170 -12.37 -2.12 11.07
CA ALA A 170 -13.26 -0.95 11.00
C ALA A 170 -12.52 0.37 11.32
N ALA A 171 -11.56 0.33 12.25
CA ALA A 171 -10.72 1.49 12.55
C ALA A 171 -9.76 1.82 11.41
N ASP A 172 -9.21 0.81 10.74
CA ASP A 172 -8.30 0.92 9.60
C ASP A 172 -9.03 1.48 8.36
N ARG A 173 -10.22 0.95 8.03
CA ARG A 173 -11.11 1.51 7.01
C ARG A 173 -11.40 2.98 7.27
N LYS A 174 -11.76 3.31 8.51
CA LYS A 174 -12.00 4.70 8.91
C LYS A 174 -10.74 5.56 8.74
N ALA A 175 -9.57 5.06 9.13
CA ALA A 175 -8.32 5.81 9.01
C ALA A 175 -7.96 6.11 7.54
N ALA A 176 -8.11 5.12 6.65
CA ALA A 176 -7.91 5.32 5.21
C ALA A 176 -8.92 6.32 4.61
N LEU A 177 -10.20 6.16 4.97
CA LEU A 177 -11.28 7.04 4.51
C LEU A 177 -11.11 8.48 5.00
N ASP A 178 -10.66 8.69 6.23
CA ASP A 178 -10.38 10.01 6.80
C ASP A 178 -9.28 10.74 6.01
N VAL A 179 -8.22 10.04 5.62
CA VAL A 179 -7.12 10.59 4.80
C VAL A 179 -7.62 10.96 3.40
N ALA A 180 -8.34 10.06 2.73
CA ALA A 180 -8.94 10.33 1.43
C ALA A 180 -9.89 11.54 1.48
N ASN A 181 -10.72 11.63 2.52
CA ASN A 181 -11.67 12.74 2.70
C ASN A 181 -11.00 14.06 3.08
N ALA A 182 -9.88 14.03 3.80
CA ALA A 182 -9.08 15.23 4.06
C ALA A 182 -8.52 15.81 2.73
N ALA A 183 -8.01 14.94 1.85
CA ALA A 183 -7.52 15.36 0.54
C ALA A 183 -8.64 15.94 -0.33
N ARG A 184 -9.80 15.27 -0.36
CA ARG A 184 -10.99 15.76 -1.08
C ARG A 184 -11.49 17.08 -0.54
N SER A 185 -11.55 17.25 0.78
CA SER A 185 -11.92 18.52 1.40
C SER A 185 -10.97 19.65 0.99
N ALA A 186 -9.66 19.39 0.92
CA ALA A 186 -8.69 20.38 0.43
C ALA A 186 -8.93 20.76 -1.04
N SER A 187 -9.38 19.81 -1.87
CA SER A 187 -9.81 20.07 -3.25
C SER A 187 -11.21 20.66 -3.41
N GLY A 188 -11.93 20.94 -2.30
CA GLY A 188 -13.30 21.46 -2.34
C GLY A 188 -14.35 20.43 -2.76
N LEU A 189 -14.06 19.14 -2.59
CA LEU A 189 -14.93 18.03 -2.98
C LEU A 189 -15.74 17.47 -1.80
N PRO A 190 -16.93 16.89 -2.06
CA PRO A 190 -17.67 16.13 -1.05
C PRO A 190 -16.89 14.91 -0.56
N ALA A 191 -17.11 14.54 0.70
CA ALA A 191 -16.59 13.30 1.26
C ALA A 191 -17.13 12.07 0.52
N LEU A 192 -16.31 11.03 0.41
CA LEU A 192 -16.68 9.70 -0.06
C LEU A 192 -17.56 9.00 0.98
N GLY A 193 -18.56 8.28 0.49
CA GLY A 193 -19.27 7.28 1.30
C GLY A 193 -18.51 5.96 1.32
N GLU A 194 -18.54 5.26 2.45
CA GLU A 194 -18.11 3.86 2.51
C GLU A 194 -19.15 2.98 1.79
N ASP A 195 -18.69 2.07 0.93
CA ASP A 195 -19.55 1.13 0.21
C ASP A 195 -19.17 -0.32 0.57
N PRO A 196 -20.09 -1.11 1.15
CA PRO A 196 -19.79 -2.48 1.59
C PRO A 196 -19.33 -3.42 0.47
N ALA A 197 -19.74 -3.20 -0.78
CA ALA A 197 -19.29 -4.03 -1.89
C ALA A 197 -17.86 -3.70 -2.30
N LEU A 198 -17.46 -2.43 -2.20
CA LEU A 198 -16.07 -2.02 -2.39
C LEU A 198 -15.18 -2.52 -1.24
N ASP A 199 -15.67 -2.47 -0.01
CA ASP A 199 -14.95 -3.02 1.16
C ASP A 199 -14.65 -4.51 1.01
N GLU A 200 -15.66 -5.29 0.62
CA GLU A 200 -15.49 -6.73 0.43
C GLU A 200 -14.61 -7.02 -0.79
N ALA A 201 -14.70 -6.24 -1.88
CA ALA A 201 -13.84 -6.37 -3.05
C ALA A 201 -12.37 -6.07 -2.72
N ALA A 202 -12.08 -4.97 -2.03
CA ALA A 202 -10.74 -4.59 -1.62
C ALA A 202 -10.14 -5.65 -0.67
N GLN A 203 -10.93 -6.12 0.29
CA GLN A 203 -10.48 -7.11 1.26
C GLN A 203 -10.26 -8.50 0.62
N ALA A 204 -11.13 -8.91 -0.30
CA ALA A 204 -10.95 -10.13 -1.08
C ALA A 204 -9.70 -10.05 -1.96
N HIS A 205 -9.45 -8.89 -2.59
CA HIS A 205 -8.28 -8.69 -3.42
C HIS A 205 -6.98 -8.72 -2.61
N ALA A 206 -6.98 -8.14 -1.41
CA ALA A 206 -5.84 -8.22 -0.49
C ALA A 206 -5.47 -9.67 -0.14
N TYR A 207 -6.46 -10.56 0.05
CA TYR A 207 -6.21 -11.99 0.25
C TYR A 207 -5.85 -12.73 -1.04
N TYR A 208 -6.42 -12.38 -2.18
CA TYR A 208 -5.97 -12.88 -3.48
C TYR A 208 -4.47 -12.59 -3.70
N TYR A 209 -4.01 -11.39 -3.32
CA TYR A 209 -2.59 -11.03 -3.37
C TYR A 209 -1.76 -11.95 -2.47
N LEU A 210 -2.12 -12.13 -1.19
CA LEU A 210 -1.39 -13.04 -0.29
C LEU A 210 -1.33 -14.46 -0.86
N PHE A 211 -2.47 -15.01 -1.25
CA PHE A 211 -2.54 -16.36 -1.82
C PHE A 211 -1.67 -16.53 -3.06
N ASN A 212 -1.24 -15.45 -3.70
CA ASN A 212 -0.46 -15.47 -4.93
C ASN A 212 0.84 -14.68 -4.87
N VAL A 213 1.31 -14.27 -3.68
CA VAL A 213 2.48 -13.38 -3.52
C VAL A 213 3.77 -13.96 -4.13
N SER A 214 3.83 -15.27 -4.31
CA SER A 214 4.94 -15.99 -4.96
C SER A 214 4.90 -15.95 -6.50
N GLN A 215 3.82 -15.44 -7.09
CA GLN A 215 3.57 -15.47 -8.53
C GLN A 215 4.03 -14.17 -9.19
N SER A 216 4.67 -14.27 -10.35
CA SER A 216 5.11 -13.10 -11.11
C SER A 216 3.97 -12.18 -11.55
N GLN A 217 2.75 -12.73 -11.69
CA GLN A 217 1.58 -12.00 -12.18
C GLN A 217 1.10 -10.91 -11.21
N VAL A 218 1.40 -11.02 -9.91
CA VAL A 218 1.01 -10.01 -8.90
C VAL A 218 2.14 -9.03 -8.57
N GLY A 219 3.28 -9.14 -9.26
CA GLY A 219 4.42 -8.24 -9.09
C GLY A 219 4.28 -6.94 -9.90
N GLY A 220 4.91 -5.86 -9.43
CA GLY A 220 4.93 -4.57 -10.12
C GLY A 220 3.51 -4.03 -10.35
N THR A 221 3.20 -3.60 -11.58
CA THR A 221 1.85 -3.12 -11.92
C THR A 221 0.78 -4.22 -11.92
N GLY A 222 1.17 -5.50 -11.77
CA GLY A 222 0.24 -6.61 -11.61
C GLY A 222 -0.47 -6.65 -10.26
N ILE A 223 0.01 -5.88 -9.27
CA ILE A 223 -0.57 -5.82 -7.92
C ILE A 223 -2.05 -5.43 -7.90
N THR A 224 -2.54 -4.71 -8.92
CA THR A 224 -3.94 -4.26 -9.00
C THR A 224 -4.85 -5.13 -9.87
N MET A 225 -4.31 -6.26 -10.36
CA MET A 225 -4.98 -7.14 -11.32
C MET A 225 -5.12 -8.55 -10.75
N GLU A 226 -6.20 -9.23 -11.17
CA GLU A 226 -6.34 -10.66 -10.91
C GLU A 226 -6.20 -11.47 -12.20
N ASP A 227 -5.38 -12.51 -12.14
CA ASP A 227 -5.29 -13.54 -13.16
C ASP A 227 -6.29 -14.64 -12.81
N ALA A 228 -7.25 -14.89 -13.70
CA ALA A 228 -8.30 -15.88 -13.48
C ALA A 228 -7.79 -17.33 -13.36
N SER A 229 -6.53 -17.60 -13.73
CA SER A 229 -5.89 -18.91 -13.53
C SER A 229 -5.34 -19.10 -12.11
N LEU A 230 -5.23 -18.03 -11.32
CA LEU A 230 -4.72 -18.06 -9.96
C LEU A 230 -5.85 -18.25 -8.94
N PRO A 231 -5.58 -18.97 -7.82
CA PRO A 231 -6.58 -19.21 -6.79
C PRO A 231 -7.08 -17.90 -6.18
N GLY A 232 -8.38 -17.85 -5.91
CA GLY A 232 -9.02 -16.74 -5.23
C GLY A 232 -9.54 -15.61 -6.12
N ALA A 233 -9.29 -15.67 -7.45
CA ALA A 233 -9.74 -14.63 -8.35
C ALA A 233 -11.28 -14.49 -8.37
N THR A 234 -11.74 -13.24 -8.37
CA THR A 234 -13.15 -12.80 -8.44
C THR A 234 -13.42 -11.92 -9.67
N GLY A 235 -12.40 -11.23 -10.19
CA GLY A 235 -12.50 -10.40 -11.38
C GLY A 235 -11.17 -9.73 -11.75
N ALA A 236 -10.87 -9.66 -13.05
CA ALA A 236 -9.54 -9.21 -13.50
C ALA A 236 -9.21 -7.76 -13.12
N ARG A 237 -10.19 -6.85 -13.18
CA ARG A 237 -10.03 -5.43 -12.83
C ARG A 237 -10.83 -5.10 -11.57
N ALA A 238 -10.44 -4.05 -10.86
CA ALA A 238 -11.13 -3.52 -9.68
C ALA A 238 -12.66 -3.44 -9.84
N ILE A 239 -13.16 -2.86 -10.94
CA ILE A 239 -14.61 -2.76 -11.18
C ILE A 239 -15.29 -4.13 -11.41
N ASP A 240 -14.58 -5.11 -11.95
CA ASP A 240 -15.13 -6.45 -12.15
C ASP A 240 -15.25 -7.18 -10.80
N ARG A 241 -14.27 -6.99 -9.89
CA ARG A 241 -14.31 -7.47 -8.49
C ARG A 241 -15.40 -6.79 -7.68
N ALA A 242 -15.47 -5.46 -7.74
CA ALA A 242 -16.52 -4.68 -7.09
C ALA A 242 -17.92 -5.17 -7.50
N ARG A 243 -18.14 -5.42 -8.80
CA ARG A 243 -19.41 -5.97 -9.32
C ARG A 243 -19.67 -7.40 -8.86
N HIS A 244 -18.64 -8.23 -8.72
CA HIS A 244 -18.77 -9.56 -8.13
C HIS A 244 -19.40 -9.49 -6.73
N PHE A 245 -19.05 -8.48 -5.94
CA PHE A 245 -19.60 -8.22 -4.61
C PHE A 245 -20.84 -7.30 -4.59
N GLY A 246 -21.39 -6.95 -5.76
CA GLY A 246 -22.66 -6.24 -5.87
C GLY A 246 -22.57 -4.72 -6.03
N PHE A 247 -21.38 -4.15 -6.26
CA PHE A 247 -21.24 -2.73 -6.55
C PHE A 247 -21.93 -2.37 -7.89
N THR A 248 -22.72 -1.30 -7.87
CA THR A 248 -23.52 -0.87 -9.04
C THR A 248 -23.03 0.43 -9.68
N GLY A 249 -21.92 1.00 -9.19
CA GLY A 249 -21.35 2.22 -9.76
C GLY A 249 -20.89 2.05 -11.21
N ALA A 250 -20.83 3.18 -11.92
CA ALA A 250 -20.53 3.20 -13.35
C ALA A 250 -19.05 2.88 -13.63
N ARG A 251 -18.16 3.36 -12.77
CA ARG A 251 -16.71 3.22 -12.85
C ARG A 251 -16.15 2.78 -11.50
N GLY A 252 -15.01 2.09 -11.53
CA GLY A 252 -14.26 1.73 -10.34
C GLY A 252 -12.80 1.53 -10.68
N THR A 253 -11.93 1.94 -9.77
CA THR A 253 -10.48 1.73 -9.84
C THR A 253 -9.97 1.44 -8.45
N GLU A 254 -8.77 0.89 -8.39
CA GLU A 254 -8.07 0.50 -7.19
C GLU A 254 -6.78 1.28 -7.04
N LEU A 255 -6.37 1.46 -5.79
CA LEU A 255 -5.06 1.92 -5.36
C LEU A 255 -4.53 0.87 -4.38
N ALA A 256 -3.32 0.36 -4.60
CA ALA A 256 -2.75 -0.69 -3.76
C ALA A 256 -1.29 -0.37 -3.40
N ASP A 257 -0.91 -0.66 -2.16
CA ASP A 257 0.47 -0.56 -1.70
C ASP A 257 0.83 -1.61 -0.64
N HIS A 258 2.05 -1.51 -0.11
CA HIS A 258 2.55 -2.35 0.97
C HIS A 258 2.80 -1.55 2.27
N ALA A 259 2.01 -0.51 2.51
CA ALA A 259 2.11 0.26 3.75
C ALA A 259 1.67 -0.58 4.96
N LEU A 260 2.30 -0.35 6.11
CA LEU A 260 2.02 -1.09 7.34
C LEU A 260 0.75 -0.66 8.06
N THR A 261 0.23 0.54 7.77
CA THR A 261 -1.00 1.06 8.38
C THR A 261 -1.90 1.67 7.32
N ALA A 262 -3.22 1.50 7.49
CA ALA A 262 -4.21 1.99 6.53
C ALA A 262 -4.12 3.49 6.28
N GLY A 263 -3.91 4.29 7.34
CA GLY A 263 -3.72 5.74 7.21
C GLY A 263 -2.45 6.11 6.45
N ALA A 264 -1.35 5.37 6.65
CA ALA A 264 -0.13 5.61 5.89
C ALA A 264 -0.31 5.23 4.41
N GLY A 265 -1.00 4.11 4.11
CA GLY A 265 -1.25 3.70 2.73
C GLY A 265 -2.17 4.65 1.98
N ALA A 266 -3.26 5.11 2.62
CA ALA A 266 -4.07 6.17 2.02
C ALA A 266 -3.27 7.47 1.79
N GLN A 267 -2.31 7.77 2.67
CA GLN A 267 -1.46 8.95 2.54
C GLN A 267 -0.45 8.81 1.38
N THR A 268 0.12 7.61 1.14
CA THR A 268 0.99 7.38 -0.04
C THR A 268 0.21 7.67 -1.32
N PHE A 269 -1.04 7.20 -1.41
CA PHE A 269 -1.90 7.48 -2.56
C PHE A 269 -2.16 8.97 -2.74
N VAL A 270 -2.44 9.71 -1.68
CA VAL A 270 -2.64 11.17 -1.74
C VAL A 270 -1.36 11.91 -2.13
N ASP A 271 -0.20 11.45 -1.68
CA ASP A 271 1.09 12.11 -1.93
C ASP A 271 1.68 11.81 -3.32
N SER A 272 1.07 10.87 -4.05
CA SER A 272 1.45 10.42 -5.39
C SER A 272 0.98 11.31 -6.55
N VAL A 273 1.41 10.96 -7.77
CA VAL A 273 0.92 11.56 -9.01
C VAL A 273 -0.32 10.82 -9.51
N TYR A 274 -0.21 9.53 -9.84
CA TYR A 274 -1.29 8.78 -10.48
C TYR A 274 -2.33 8.30 -9.46
N HIS A 275 -1.91 7.76 -8.32
CA HIS A 275 -2.84 7.24 -7.32
C HIS A 275 -3.72 8.33 -6.67
N ARG A 276 -3.27 9.59 -6.66
CA ARG A 276 -4.11 10.69 -6.15
C ARG A 276 -5.29 11.01 -7.08
N LEU A 277 -5.11 10.89 -8.41
CA LEU A 277 -6.10 11.39 -9.38
C LEU A 277 -7.49 10.76 -9.17
N PRO A 278 -7.64 9.45 -8.93
CA PRO A 278 -8.94 8.85 -8.59
C PRO A 278 -9.52 9.31 -7.24
N VAL A 279 -8.69 9.59 -6.24
CA VAL A 279 -9.13 10.04 -4.91
C VAL A 279 -9.77 11.43 -5.00
N VAL A 280 -9.17 12.35 -5.77
CA VAL A 280 -9.64 13.73 -5.94
C VAL A 280 -10.43 13.93 -7.25
N ASP A 281 -10.87 12.85 -7.90
CA ASP A 281 -11.83 12.91 -9.01
C ASP A 281 -13.20 13.32 -8.44
N ARG A 282 -13.79 14.35 -9.05
CA ARG A 282 -15.07 14.91 -8.64
C ARG A 282 -16.22 13.91 -8.72
N GLU A 283 -16.11 12.93 -9.61
CA GLU A 283 -17.14 11.93 -9.82
C GLU A 283 -16.95 10.70 -8.94
N THR A 284 -15.82 10.58 -8.23
CA THR A 284 -15.64 9.58 -7.18
C THR A 284 -16.55 9.93 -6.01
N VAL A 285 -17.40 8.98 -5.62
CA VAL A 285 -18.46 9.16 -4.62
C VAL A 285 -18.42 8.10 -3.52
N ALA A 286 -17.76 6.97 -3.78
CA ALA A 286 -17.68 5.84 -2.87
C ALA A 286 -16.24 5.35 -2.73
N ALA A 287 -15.94 4.74 -1.59
CA ALA A 287 -14.69 4.03 -1.35
C ALA A 287 -14.95 2.76 -0.53
N GLY A 288 -14.04 1.80 -0.65
CA GLY A 288 -13.93 0.66 0.25
C GLY A 288 -12.47 0.33 0.50
N PHE A 289 -12.17 -0.22 1.66
CA PHE A 289 -10.81 -0.52 2.07
C PHE A 289 -10.64 -1.94 2.58
N GLY A 290 -9.53 -2.55 2.18
CA GLY A 290 -9.12 -3.88 2.59
C GLY A 290 -7.63 -3.96 2.84
N GLU A 291 -7.23 -4.86 3.73
CA GLU A 291 -5.83 -5.09 4.05
C GLU A 291 -5.57 -6.55 4.40
N ALA A 292 -4.41 -7.08 4.04
CA ALA A 292 -4.05 -8.44 4.43
C ALA A 292 -2.58 -8.50 4.85
N ARG A 293 -2.30 -9.29 5.89
CA ARG A 293 -0.98 -9.37 6.50
C ARG A 293 -0.64 -10.77 7.00
N VAL A 294 0.53 -11.24 6.60
CA VAL A 294 1.22 -12.39 7.22
C VAL A 294 2.68 -12.01 7.46
N GLY A 295 3.10 -11.95 8.72
CA GLY A 295 4.46 -11.53 9.06
C GLY A 295 4.74 -10.10 8.57
N SER A 296 5.71 -9.94 7.66
CA SER A 296 5.97 -8.64 6.99
C SER A 296 5.47 -8.59 5.53
N ILE A 297 4.77 -9.62 5.06
CA ILE A 297 4.01 -9.56 3.81
C ILE A 297 2.73 -8.79 4.15
N VAL A 298 2.57 -7.61 3.55
CA VAL A 298 1.42 -6.73 3.77
C VAL A 298 0.92 -6.21 2.44
N ILE A 299 -0.37 -5.98 2.34
CA ILE A 299 -0.98 -5.23 1.26
C ILE A 299 -2.12 -4.39 1.83
N SER A 300 -2.22 -3.14 1.38
CA SER A 300 -3.38 -2.28 1.62
C SER A 300 -4.01 -1.92 0.28
N VAL A 301 -5.34 -1.89 0.25
CA VAL A 301 -6.14 -1.70 -0.96
C VAL A 301 -7.23 -0.67 -0.68
N LEU A 302 -7.26 0.40 -1.47
CA LEU A 302 -8.33 1.38 -1.51
C LEU A 302 -9.04 1.29 -2.86
N ASP A 303 -10.22 0.68 -2.86
CA ASP A 303 -11.12 0.69 -4.01
C ASP A 303 -11.93 1.98 -3.99
N VAL A 304 -12.02 2.65 -5.13
CA VAL A 304 -12.85 3.86 -5.29
C VAL A 304 -13.89 3.68 -6.39
N GLY A 305 -15.11 4.08 -6.08
CA GLY A 305 -16.28 4.00 -6.94
C GLY A 305 -16.68 5.38 -7.45
N ALA A 306 -16.85 5.49 -8.77
CA ALA A 306 -17.22 6.76 -9.41
C ALA A 306 -18.50 6.65 -10.22
N GLY A 307 -19.24 7.77 -10.26
CA GLY A 307 -20.36 7.99 -11.15
C GLY A 307 -19.92 8.05 -12.63
N PRO A 308 -20.88 8.14 -13.56
CA PRO A 308 -20.57 8.36 -14.97
C PRO A 308 -19.73 9.63 -15.13
N ALA A 309 -18.83 9.61 -16.11
CA ALA A 309 -18.07 10.79 -16.48
C ALA A 309 -19.03 11.96 -16.78
N ALA A 310 -18.75 13.14 -16.22
CA ALA A 310 -19.61 14.31 -16.34
C ALA A 310 -18.76 15.56 -16.61
N ALA A 311 -19.42 16.65 -16.99
CA ALA A 311 -18.78 17.97 -17.00
C ALA A 311 -18.80 18.59 -15.60
N GLY A 312 -17.84 19.45 -15.30
CA GLY A 312 -17.87 20.24 -14.08
C GLY A 312 -16.62 21.06 -13.82
N ASP A 313 -16.71 21.88 -12.77
CA ASP A 313 -15.64 22.78 -12.36
C ASP A 313 -14.32 22.03 -12.07
N PRO A 314 -13.18 22.69 -12.35
CA PRO A 314 -11.87 22.12 -12.14
C PRO A 314 -11.57 21.91 -10.65
N THR A 315 -11.03 20.74 -10.31
CA THR A 315 -10.45 20.43 -9.01
C THR A 315 -8.94 20.57 -9.08
N VAL A 316 -8.32 20.97 -7.97
CA VAL A 316 -6.86 21.08 -7.85
C VAL A 316 -6.40 20.43 -6.56
N TYR A 317 -5.19 19.89 -6.58
CA TYR A 317 -4.51 19.41 -5.38
C TYR A 317 -3.00 19.66 -5.50
N PRO A 318 -2.29 20.21 -4.50
CA PRO A 318 -2.83 20.77 -3.26
C PRO A 318 -3.92 21.83 -3.49
N GLY A 319 -4.87 21.88 -2.57
CA GLY A 319 -6.01 22.78 -2.58
C GLY A 319 -5.60 24.26 -2.52
N ASP A 320 -6.48 25.15 -2.98
CA ASP A 320 -6.25 26.59 -2.84
C ASP A 320 -6.25 27.00 -1.36
N GLY A 321 -5.17 27.64 -0.93
CA GLY A 321 -4.92 27.98 0.46
C GLY A 321 -4.48 26.82 1.34
N GLN A 322 -4.29 25.60 0.81
CA GLN A 322 -3.85 24.45 1.62
C GLN A 322 -2.48 24.74 2.26
N THR A 323 -2.36 24.39 3.54
CA THR A 323 -1.11 24.50 4.32
C THR A 323 -0.62 23.12 4.74
N GLY A 324 0.66 23.00 5.08
CA GLY A 324 1.21 21.73 5.56
C GLY A 324 1.48 20.73 4.43
N VAL A 325 1.59 21.21 3.19
CA VAL A 325 1.91 20.36 2.04
C VAL A 325 3.35 19.85 2.17
N PRO A 326 3.65 18.56 1.98
CA PRO A 326 5.02 18.07 2.00
C PRO A 326 5.92 18.82 1.01
N ALA A 327 7.21 18.89 1.31
CA ALA A 327 8.17 19.57 0.44
C ALA A 327 8.49 18.77 -0.83
N ALA A 328 8.47 17.45 -0.72
CA ALA A 328 8.99 16.54 -1.72
C ALA A 328 8.03 15.39 -2.01
N PHE A 329 8.13 14.89 -3.24
CA PHE A 329 7.65 13.58 -3.62
C PHE A 329 8.72 12.56 -3.25
N THR A 330 8.45 11.78 -2.20
CA THR A 330 9.37 10.75 -1.67
C THR A 330 8.84 9.33 -1.85
N ASP A 331 7.69 9.19 -2.49
CA ASP A 331 7.08 7.89 -2.74
C ASP A 331 7.73 7.20 -3.95
N ASN A 332 7.65 5.87 -3.96
CA ASN A 332 8.14 5.03 -5.05
C ASN A 332 6.95 4.46 -5.83
N GLU A 333 6.13 5.37 -6.35
CA GLU A 333 4.92 5.07 -7.09
C GLU A 333 5.20 4.10 -8.25
N VAL A 334 4.33 3.11 -8.44
CA VAL A 334 4.42 2.13 -9.52
C VAL A 334 3.12 2.16 -10.33
N PRO A 335 3.15 2.52 -11.64
CA PRO A 335 4.33 2.89 -12.42
C PRO A 335 4.93 4.24 -11.99
N ASP A 336 6.26 4.37 -12.12
CA ASP A 336 6.96 5.62 -11.80
C ASP A 336 6.49 6.75 -12.73
N PRO A 337 5.89 7.84 -12.20
CA PRO A 337 5.46 8.95 -13.02
C PRO A 337 6.64 9.71 -13.61
N LEU A 338 7.81 9.71 -12.96
CA LEU A 338 8.91 10.57 -13.35
C LEU A 338 9.51 10.13 -14.69
N PRO A 339 9.77 11.07 -15.61
CA PRO A 339 10.49 10.77 -16.85
C PRO A 339 11.83 10.09 -16.55
N SER A 340 12.17 9.08 -17.35
CA SER A 340 13.45 8.36 -17.25
C SER A 340 14.65 9.31 -17.13
N GLY A 341 15.49 9.09 -16.12
CA GLY A 341 16.67 9.92 -15.84
C GLY A 341 16.40 11.12 -14.91
N SER A 342 15.19 11.27 -14.39
CA SER A 342 14.90 12.19 -13.28
C SER A 342 15.69 11.78 -12.02
N ILE A 343 16.09 12.76 -11.21
CA ILE A 343 16.85 12.53 -9.98
C ILE A 343 15.94 12.85 -8.78
N PRO A 344 15.39 11.84 -8.09
CA PRO A 344 14.60 12.05 -6.88
C PRO A 344 15.48 12.46 -5.68
N PRO A 345 14.91 13.06 -4.62
CA PRO A 345 13.49 13.45 -4.52
C PRO A 345 13.19 14.72 -5.34
N VAL A 346 12.01 14.75 -5.95
CA VAL A 346 11.47 15.93 -6.66
C VAL A 346 10.49 16.68 -5.74
N GLY A 347 10.01 17.85 -6.14
CA GLY A 347 9.00 18.59 -5.37
C GLY A 347 7.66 17.86 -5.32
N TYR A 348 6.87 18.13 -4.29
CA TYR A 348 5.57 17.49 -4.09
C TYR A 348 4.66 17.63 -5.32
N PRO A 349 3.91 16.57 -5.72
CA PRO A 349 3.11 16.61 -6.92
C PRO A 349 1.95 17.58 -6.82
N ILE A 350 1.69 18.31 -7.91
CA ILE A 350 0.59 19.25 -8.07
C ILE A 350 -0.28 18.76 -9.23
N SER A 351 -1.59 18.82 -9.09
CA SER A 351 -2.55 18.28 -10.06
C SER A 351 -3.75 19.18 -10.26
N LEU A 352 -4.32 19.12 -11.46
CA LEU A 352 -5.55 19.76 -11.87
C LEU A 352 -6.37 18.76 -12.69
N GLN A 353 -7.66 18.68 -12.41
CA GLN A 353 -8.59 17.84 -13.17
C GLN A 353 -9.83 18.65 -13.53
N VAL A 354 -10.37 18.46 -14.73
CA VAL A 354 -11.74 18.87 -15.09
C VAL A 354 -12.66 17.66 -15.11
N GLY A 355 -13.97 17.87 -15.30
CA GLY A 355 -14.92 16.76 -15.31
C GLY A 355 -14.55 15.68 -16.34
N GLY A 356 -14.81 14.41 -16.00
CA GLY A 356 -14.39 13.26 -16.79
C GLY A 356 -14.93 13.21 -18.21
N ALA A 357 -15.99 13.97 -18.52
CA ALA A 357 -16.56 14.08 -19.87
C ALA A 357 -16.02 15.27 -20.68
N GLN A 358 -14.99 15.96 -20.17
CA GLN A 358 -14.41 17.15 -20.79
C GLN A 358 -12.98 16.91 -21.26
N GLN A 359 -12.53 17.71 -22.21
CA GLN A 359 -11.14 17.71 -22.68
C GLN A 359 -10.40 18.94 -22.17
N LEU A 360 -9.34 18.70 -21.40
CA LEU A 360 -8.41 19.72 -20.97
C LEU A 360 -7.27 19.82 -21.98
N LYS A 361 -6.94 21.05 -22.39
CA LYS A 361 -5.70 21.34 -23.09
C LYS A 361 -4.95 22.41 -22.32
N VAL A 362 -3.75 22.10 -21.86
CA VAL A 362 -2.87 23.06 -21.19
C VAL A 362 -1.97 23.72 -22.23
N THR A 363 -1.95 25.05 -22.25
CA THR A 363 -1.09 25.86 -23.12
C THR A 363 0.10 26.41 -22.35
N THR A 364 -0.09 26.78 -21.08
CA THR A 364 1.00 27.24 -20.21
C THR A 364 0.70 26.81 -18.78
N ALA A 365 1.71 26.29 -18.09
CA ALA A 365 1.66 26.03 -16.66
C ALA A 365 2.93 26.57 -16.01
N ARG A 366 2.80 27.28 -14.88
CA ARG A 366 3.91 27.83 -14.11
C ARG A 366 3.73 27.55 -12.63
N LEU A 367 4.85 27.29 -11.97
CA LEU A 367 4.96 27.25 -10.52
C LEU A 367 5.81 28.44 -10.08
N LEU A 368 5.25 29.35 -9.29
CA LEU A 368 5.94 30.52 -8.77
C LEU A 368 6.32 30.30 -7.31
N ALA A 369 7.59 30.51 -6.99
CA ALA A 369 8.14 30.49 -5.64
C ALA A 369 7.69 31.71 -4.81
N PRO A 370 7.93 31.72 -3.49
CA PRO A 370 7.56 32.85 -2.63
C PRO A 370 8.18 34.20 -3.05
N ASP A 371 9.34 34.17 -3.70
CA ASP A 371 10.02 35.37 -4.22
C ASP A 371 9.51 35.82 -5.61
N GLY A 372 8.49 35.13 -6.14
CA GLY A 372 7.88 35.40 -7.44
C GLY A 372 8.62 34.80 -8.63
N LYS A 373 9.74 34.09 -8.42
CA LYS A 373 10.46 33.43 -9.52
C LYS A 373 9.80 32.14 -9.93
N GLU A 374 9.92 31.81 -11.21
CA GLU A 374 9.44 30.54 -11.75
C GLU A 374 10.35 29.38 -11.32
N VAL A 375 9.72 28.31 -10.85
CA VAL A 375 10.36 27.06 -10.43
C VAL A 375 10.43 26.13 -11.63
N PRO A 376 11.59 25.54 -11.95
CA PRO A 376 11.67 24.51 -12.99
C PRO A 376 10.82 23.29 -12.63
N THR A 377 9.94 22.88 -13.54
CA THR A 377 9.02 21.75 -13.35
C THR A 377 9.18 20.66 -14.41
N LEU A 378 8.62 19.49 -14.11
CA LEU A 378 8.26 18.43 -15.05
C LEU A 378 6.73 18.39 -15.11
N THR A 379 6.15 18.26 -16.30
CA THR A 379 4.69 18.27 -16.51
C THR A 379 4.20 16.93 -17.03
N PHE A 380 2.96 16.60 -16.66
CA PHE A 380 2.20 15.44 -17.12
C PHE A 380 0.97 15.99 -17.86
N ASP A 381 1.03 15.99 -19.20
CA ASP A 381 0.08 16.71 -20.04
C ASP A 381 -1.19 15.91 -20.32
N PRO A 382 -2.36 16.55 -20.49
CA PRO A 382 -3.60 15.84 -20.77
C PRO A 382 -3.51 14.91 -21.98
N GLY A 383 -3.92 13.65 -21.81
CA GLY A 383 -3.84 12.63 -22.86
C GLY A 383 -2.43 12.08 -23.11
N ASN A 384 -1.44 12.50 -22.32
CA ASN A 384 -0.08 11.97 -22.31
C ASN A 384 0.31 11.61 -20.87
N GLN A 385 0.52 10.32 -20.58
CA GLN A 385 0.76 9.78 -19.22
C GLN A 385 -0.44 9.90 -18.25
N VAL A 386 -1.33 10.88 -18.42
CA VAL A 386 -2.59 11.05 -17.67
C VAL A 386 -3.79 11.13 -18.62
N SER A 387 -5.02 11.03 -18.08
CA SER A 387 -6.25 11.10 -18.89
C SER A 387 -6.46 12.46 -19.55
N GLN A 388 -7.31 12.55 -20.57
CA GLN A 388 -7.55 13.78 -21.34
C GLN A 388 -8.15 14.95 -20.53
N ASN A 389 -8.71 14.68 -19.36
CA ASN A 389 -9.28 15.66 -18.45
C ASN A 389 -8.33 16.02 -17.28
N GLN A 390 -7.10 15.47 -17.27
CA GLN A 390 -6.17 15.55 -16.15
C GLN A 390 -4.87 16.22 -16.56
N TRP A 391 -4.22 16.88 -15.61
CA TRP A 391 -2.89 17.44 -15.73
C TRP A 391 -2.19 17.39 -14.38
N ALA A 392 -0.88 17.20 -14.38
CA ALA A 392 -0.08 17.32 -13.17
C ALA A 392 1.31 17.93 -13.45
N MET A 393 2.00 18.34 -12.40
CA MET A 393 3.40 18.73 -12.44
C MET A 393 4.13 18.44 -11.12
N VAL A 394 5.45 18.33 -11.20
CA VAL A 394 6.35 18.29 -10.04
C VAL A 394 7.46 19.32 -10.24
N ALA A 395 7.96 19.94 -9.16
CA ALA A 395 9.16 20.75 -9.25
C ALA A 395 10.39 19.84 -9.39
N LYS A 396 11.41 20.23 -10.15
CA LYS A 396 12.63 19.41 -10.35
C LYS A 396 13.47 19.21 -9.09
N LEU A 397 13.21 19.98 -8.04
CA LEU A 397 13.85 19.91 -6.73
C LEU A 397 12.78 19.99 -5.64
N PRO A 398 13.06 19.50 -4.42
CA PRO A 398 12.19 19.68 -3.27
C PRO A 398 11.83 21.15 -3.06
N LEU A 399 10.57 21.39 -2.67
CA LEU A 399 10.07 22.73 -2.38
C LEU A 399 10.66 23.25 -1.06
N GLN A 400 10.75 24.57 -0.92
CA GLN A 400 11.25 25.20 0.29
C GLN A 400 10.24 25.08 1.43
N ALA A 401 10.69 24.58 2.58
CA ALA A 401 9.88 24.50 3.81
C ALA A 401 9.29 25.87 4.18
N GLY A 402 8.01 25.90 4.54
CA GLY A 402 7.24 27.11 4.83
C GLY A 402 6.98 28.03 3.63
N GLY A 403 7.44 27.68 2.43
CA GLY A 403 7.24 28.48 1.22
C GLY A 403 5.79 28.45 0.73
N ARG A 404 5.22 29.63 0.43
CA ARG A 404 3.96 29.78 -0.29
C ARG A 404 4.20 29.80 -1.79
N TYR A 405 3.74 28.78 -2.49
CA TYR A 405 3.85 28.65 -3.95
C TYR A 405 2.54 29.03 -4.63
N THR A 406 2.63 29.60 -5.83
CA THR A 406 1.47 29.93 -6.67
C THR A 406 1.53 29.15 -7.97
N VAL A 407 0.43 28.50 -8.34
CA VAL A 407 0.30 27.75 -9.59
C VAL A 407 -0.55 28.57 -10.54
N ASP A 408 -0.09 28.70 -11.79
CA ASP A 408 -0.81 29.35 -12.89
C ASP A 408 -0.95 28.38 -14.06
N VAL A 409 -2.18 28.02 -14.43
CA VAL A 409 -2.47 27.17 -15.58
C VAL A 409 -3.40 27.92 -16.53
N THR A 410 -3.03 27.98 -17.82
CA THR A 410 -3.87 28.52 -18.90
C THR A 410 -4.00 27.51 -20.02
N GLY A 411 -5.13 27.56 -20.72
CA GLY A 411 -5.46 26.55 -21.69
C GLY A 411 -6.88 26.67 -22.24
N THR A 412 -7.47 25.52 -22.55
CA THR A 412 -8.88 25.41 -22.92
C THR A 412 -9.54 24.20 -22.26
N VAL A 413 -10.82 24.32 -21.97
CA VAL A 413 -11.71 23.19 -21.64
C VAL A 413 -12.78 23.11 -22.72
N ASP A 414 -12.86 21.99 -23.43
CA ASP A 414 -13.77 21.80 -24.58
C ASP A 414 -13.66 22.94 -25.62
N GLY A 415 -12.43 23.41 -25.86
CA GLY A 415 -12.13 24.52 -26.78
C GLY A 415 -12.43 25.93 -26.24
N THR A 416 -13.05 26.06 -25.06
CA THR A 416 -13.31 27.35 -24.41
C THR A 416 -12.11 27.77 -23.57
N GLY A 417 -11.71 29.04 -23.64
CA GLY A 417 -10.57 29.58 -22.89
C GLY A 417 -10.68 29.34 -21.39
N PHE A 418 -9.59 28.85 -20.80
CA PHE A 418 -9.52 28.43 -19.40
C PHE A 418 -8.28 29.00 -18.71
N THR A 419 -8.46 29.51 -17.50
CA THR A 419 -7.38 29.95 -16.61
C THR A 419 -7.69 29.54 -15.17
N LYS A 420 -6.71 28.94 -14.50
CA LYS A 420 -6.77 28.61 -13.07
C LYS A 420 -5.48 29.10 -12.40
N ARG A 421 -5.65 29.90 -11.35
CA ARG A 421 -4.57 30.36 -10.48
C ARG A 421 -4.93 30.05 -9.03
N TRP A 422 -4.02 29.43 -8.29
CA TRP A 422 -4.21 29.11 -6.87
C TRP A 422 -2.87 29.06 -6.13
N SER A 423 -2.90 28.93 -4.81
CA SER A 423 -1.67 28.85 -4.01
C SER A 423 -1.76 27.81 -2.90
N PHE A 424 -0.62 27.30 -2.47
CA PHE A 424 -0.51 26.42 -1.31
C PHE A 424 0.78 26.73 -0.53
N THR A 425 0.87 26.26 0.71
CA THR A 425 2.00 26.49 1.61
C THR A 425 2.61 25.17 2.05
N VAL A 426 3.91 25.02 1.80
CA VAL A 426 4.71 23.86 2.22
C VAL A 426 4.79 23.81 3.75
N ALA A 427 4.80 22.61 4.32
CA ALA A 427 5.00 22.38 5.74
C ALA A 427 6.25 23.12 6.25
N GLY A 428 6.18 23.59 7.49
CA GLY A 428 7.34 24.16 8.19
C GLY A 428 8.40 23.10 8.47
N ALA A 429 9.60 23.57 8.80
CA ALA A 429 10.71 22.72 9.24
C ALA A 429 10.46 22.09 10.62
#